data_AF-A0A154IMF9-F1
#
_entry.id   AF-A0A154IMF9-F1
#
_cell.length_a   1.000
_cell.length_b   1.000
_cell.length_c   1.000
_cell.angle_alpha   90.00
_cell.angle_beta   90.00
_cell.angle_gamma   90.00
#
_symmetry.space_group_name_H-M   'P 1'
#
loop_
_entity.id
_entity.type
_entity.pdbx_description
1 polymer ?
#
loop_
_entity_poly.entity_id
_entity_poly.type
_entity_poly.pdbx_seq_one_letter_code
_entity_poly.pdbx_strand_id
1 'polypeptide(L)'
;MRILLVLAHPLEDSFAAAVARTAREALEASGHVVDLLDLYAENFDPRLSKAERGGYFDISYDTSAVADIVARLKAADGLIFVFPQWWFNFPAILKGFFDRVFAPGVAFSHDAAGGRIVPQLTNIRLLYALTTTGSPWWLVRLYMGDPVRRLLKRGIAAFCSKGLNFRMLSLHDMDRATDAKRRAHLDRVRKLLSAIR
;
A
#
# COMPACT_ATOMS: atom_id res chain seq x y z
N MET A 1 -7.13 -13.23 9.36
CA MET A 1 -7.42 -12.07 8.47
C MET A 1 -6.97 -12.41 7.06
N ARG A 2 -7.66 -11.89 6.05
CA ARG A 2 -7.14 -11.82 4.68
C ARG A 2 -6.35 -10.53 4.51
N ILE A 3 -5.09 -10.60 4.12
CA ILE A 3 -4.22 -9.44 3.94
C ILE A 3 -3.86 -9.31 2.46
N LEU A 4 -4.17 -8.16 1.87
CA LEU A 4 -3.66 -7.81 0.55
C LEU A 4 -2.27 -7.20 0.72
N LEU A 5 -1.26 -7.96 0.29
CA LEU A 5 0.14 -7.57 0.28
C LEU A 5 0.49 -7.02 -1.11
N VAL A 6 0.65 -5.71 -1.24
CA VAL A 6 0.92 -5.04 -2.51
C VAL A 6 2.41 -4.79 -2.65
N LEU A 7 3.06 -5.41 -3.65
CA LEU A 7 4.45 -5.21 -4.00
C LEU A 7 4.56 -4.29 -5.22
N ALA A 8 5.42 -3.27 -5.13
CA ALA A 8 5.70 -2.35 -6.22
C ALA A 8 7.22 -2.23 -6.44
N HIS A 9 7.82 -3.22 -7.10
CA HIS A 9 9.21 -3.17 -7.51
C HIS A 9 9.42 -3.94 -8.84
N PRO A 10 10.16 -3.39 -9.83
CA PRO A 10 10.33 -4.03 -11.14
C PRO A 10 11.27 -5.24 -11.14
N LEU A 11 12.19 -5.33 -10.16
CA LEU A 11 13.16 -6.43 -10.05
C LEU A 11 12.73 -7.47 -9.01
N GLU A 12 12.70 -8.74 -9.40
CA GLU A 12 12.30 -9.90 -8.59
C GLU A 12 13.31 -10.28 -7.49
N ASP A 13 14.59 -9.96 -7.72
CA ASP A 13 15.71 -10.20 -6.80
C ASP A 13 15.98 -8.99 -5.89
N SER A 14 15.15 -7.94 -5.98
CA SER A 14 15.28 -6.74 -5.16
C SER A 14 15.11 -6.99 -3.67
N PHE A 15 15.63 -6.05 -2.87
CA PHE A 15 15.37 -6.06 -1.43
C PHE A 15 13.87 -5.86 -1.09
N ALA A 16 13.12 -5.12 -1.91
CA ALA A 16 11.67 -5.00 -1.74
C ALA A 16 10.97 -6.36 -1.93
N ALA A 17 11.37 -7.13 -2.94
CA ALA A 17 10.88 -8.49 -3.13
C ALA A 17 11.26 -9.41 -1.95
N ALA A 18 12.48 -9.29 -1.41
CA ALA A 18 12.88 -10.02 -0.20
C ALA A 18 12.03 -9.65 1.04
N VAL A 19 11.70 -8.36 1.21
CA VAL A 19 10.78 -7.88 2.26
C VAL A 19 9.38 -8.45 2.06
N ALA A 20 8.85 -8.46 0.83
CA ALA A 20 7.54 -9.01 0.53
C ALA A 20 7.47 -10.53 0.80
N ARG A 21 8.50 -11.30 0.39
CA ARG A 21 8.61 -12.73 0.71
C ARG A 21 8.62 -12.96 2.23
N THR A 22 9.47 -12.24 2.96
CA THR A 22 9.54 -12.31 4.43
C THR A 22 8.21 -11.94 5.07
N ALA A 23 7.52 -10.94 4.52
CA ALA A 23 6.23 -10.51 5.03
C ALA A 23 5.15 -11.56 4.84
N ARG A 24 5.06 -12.15 3.65
CA ARG A 24 4.14 -13.23 3.34
C ARG A 24 4.35 -14.42 4.27
N GLU A 25 5.59 -14.91 4.36
CA GLU A 25 5.96 -16.04 5.22
C GLU A 25 5.59 -15.81 6.68
N ALA A 26 5.89 -14.62 7.23
CA ALA A 26 5.58 -14.30 8.62
C ALA A 26 4.07 -14.25 8.90
N LEU A 27 3.28 -13.72 7.96
CA LEU A 27 1.83 -13.62 8.10
C LEU A 27 1.13 -14.98 7.96
N GLU A 28 1.56 -15.78 7.00
CA GLU A 28 1.06 -17.14 6.79
C GLU A 28 1.39 -18.04 8.00
N ALA A 29 2.59 -17.92 8.56
CA ALA A 29 2.98 -18.62 9.79
C ALA A 29 2.13 -18.22 11.01
N SER A 30 1.56 -17.01 11.01
CA SER A 30 0.61 -16.54 12.03
C SER A 30 -0.87 -16.88 11.70
N GLY A 31 -1.12 -17.70 10.68
CA GLY A 31 -2.48 -18.15 10.32
C GLY A 31 -3.31 -17.13 9.54
N HIS A 32 -2.68 -16.11 8.96
CA HIS A 32 -3.35 -15.18 8.05
C HIS A 32 -3.35 -15.71 6.61
N VAL A 33 -4.36 -15.33 5.83
CA VAL A 33 -4.37 -15.58 4.38
C VAL A 33 -3.74 -14.38 3.70
N VAL A 34 -2.67 -14.58 2.92
CA VAL A 34 -1.99 -13.51 2.19
C VAL A 34 -2.36 -13.58 0.72
N ASP A 35 -2.89 -12.49 0.21
CA ASP A 35 -3.11 -12.26 -1.21
C ASP A 35 -2.00 -11.32 -1.73
N LEU A 36 -1.04 -11.83 -2.48
CA LEU A 36 0.09 -11.05 -3.01
C LEU A 36 -0.29 -10.41 -4.34
N LEU A 37 -0.40 -9.09 -4.36
CA LEU A 37 -0.58 -8.27 -5.57
C LEU A 37 0.77 -7.66 -5.95
N ASP A 38 1.48 -8.31 -6.86
CA ASP A 38 2.71 -7.75 -7.44
C ASP A 38 2.36 -6.93 -8.68
N LEU A 39 2.38 -5.61 -8.53
CA LEU A 39 1.92 -4.70 -9.58
C LEU A 39 2.77 -4.81 -10.86
N TYR A 40 4.06 -5.12 -10.74
CA TYR A 40 4.92 -5.26 -11.92
C TYR A 40 4.73 -6.64 -12.56
N ALA A 41 4.70 -7.71 -11.76
CA ALA A 41 4.49 -9.06 -12.30
C ALA A 41 3.09 -9.23 -12.94
N GLU A 42 2.08 -8.55 -12.39
CA GLU A 42 0.72 -8.55 -12.94
C GLU A 42 0.52 -7.51 -14.07
N ASN A 43 1.57 -6.83 -14.53
CA ASN A 43 1.53 -5.83 -15.60
C ASN A 43 0.46 -4.74 -15.39
N PHE A 44 0.29 -4.29 -14.14
CA PHE A 44 -0.71 -3.28 -13.81
C PHE A 44 -0.41 -1.96 -14.56
N ASP A 45 -1.36 -1.49 -15.38
CA ASP A 45 -1.25 -0.18 -16.03
C ASP A 45 -1.57 0.93 -15.02
N PRO A 46 -0.62 1.82 -14.67
CA PRO A 46 -0.88 2.85 -13.68
C PRO A 46 -1.56 4.11 -14.23
N ARG A 47 -1.78 4.18 -15.54
CA ARG A 47 -2.32 5.39 -16.17
C ARG A 47 -3.84 5.42 -16.00
N LEU A 48 -4.33 6.44 -15.30
CA LEU A 48 -5.76 6.75 -15.30
C LEU A 48 -6.17 7.24 -16.69
N SER A 49 -7.04 6.49 -17.37
CA SER A 49 -7.44 6.78 -18.74
C SER A 49 -8.51 7.87 -18.84
N LYS A 50 -8.69 8.43 -20.04
CA LYS A 50 -9.78 9.38 -20.33
C LYS A 50 -11.15 8.75 -20.09
N ALA A 51 -11.33 7.46 -20.42
CA ALA A 51 -12.59 6.75 -20.21
C ALA A 51 -12.92 6.65 -18.71
N GLU A 52 -11.97 6.16 -17.92
CA GLU A 52 -12.10 6.08 -16.46
C GLU A 52 -12.32 7.44 -15.81
N ARG A 53 -11.57 8.48 -16.21
CA ARG A 53 -11.74 9.82 -15.62
C ARG A 53 -13.01 10.52 -16.09
N GLY A 54 -13.46 10.25 -17.31
CA GLY A 54 -14.65 10.85 -17.90
C GLY A 54 -15.93 10.50 -17.14
N GLY A 55 -16.05 9.24 -16.71
CA GLY A 55 -17.20 8.76 -15.93
C GLY A 55 -17.12 9.01 -14.41
N TYR A 56 -16.21 9.88 -13.96
CA TYR A 56 -16.00 10.11 -12.51
C TYR A 56 -17.25 10.56 -11.75
N PHE A 57 -18.16 11.26 -12.41
CA PHE A 57 -19.40 11.77 -11.82
C PHE A 57 -20.64 10.93 -12.18
N ASP A 58 -20.46 9.81 -12.88
CA ASP A 58 -21.57 8.96 -13.28
C ASP A 58 -22.14 8.18 -12.08
N ILE A 59 -23.43 7.85 -12.15
CA ILE A 59 -24.08 6.99 -11.15
C ILE A 59 -23.58 5.56 -11.36
N SER A 60 -22.71 5.14 -10.46
CA SER A 60 -21.82 3.97 -10.55
C SER A 60 -20.63 4.22 -11.46
N TYR A 61 -19.51 4.57 -10.82
CA TYR A 61 -18.20 4.69 -11.46
C TYR A 61 -17.77 3.35 -12.08
N ASP A 62 -17.39 3.37 -13.35
CA ASP A 62 -16.91 2.16 -14.04
C ASP A 62 -15.52 1.75 -13.53
N THR A 63 -15.47 0.56 -12.93
CA THR A 63 -14.23 -0.07 -12.43
C THR A 63 -13.88 -1.34 -13.18
N SER A 64 -14.52 -1.61 -14.32
CA SER A 64 -14.34 -2.83 -15.12
C SER A 64 -12.87 -3.10 -15.45
N ALA A 65 -12.11 -2.05 -15.80
CA ALA A 65 -10.70 -2.12 -16.13
C ALA A 65 -9.78 -2.54 -14.97
N VAL A 66 -10.27 -2.54 -13.73
CA VAL A 66 -9.54 -2.95 -12.51
C VAL A 66 -10.40 -3.84 -11.59
N ALA A 67 -11.44 -4.49 -12.14
CA ALA A 67 -12.46 -5.19 -11.35
C ALA A 67 -11.87 -6.29 -10.46
N ASP A 68 -10.91 -7.06 -10.98
CA ASP A 68 -10.25 -8.14 -10.23
C ASP A 68 -9.48 -7.59 -9.01
N ILE A 69 -8.75 -6.48 -9.20
CA ILE A 69 -8.00 -5.83 -8.11
C ILE A 69 -8.95 -5.21 -7.09
N VAL A 70 -10.06 -4.62 -7.55
CA VAL A 70 -11.12 -4.09 -6.67
C VAL A 70 -11.74 -5.22 -5.83
N ALA A 71 -11.98 -6.39 -6.41
CA ALA A 71 -12.50 -7.55 -5.69
C ALA A 71 -11.52 -8.03 -4.60
N ARG A 72 -10.22 -8.10 -4.92
CA ARG A 72 -9.15 -8.42 -3.95
C ARG A 72 -9.09 -7.42 -2.80
N LEU A 73 -9.15 -6.11 -3.12
CA LEU A 73 -9.19 -5.03 -2.14
C LEU A 73 -10.42 -5.12 -1.22
N LYS A 74 -11.62 -5.34 -1.79
CA LYS A 74 -12.87 -5.46 -1.01
C LYS A 74 -12.91 -6.71 -0.13
N ALA A 75 -12.21 -7.79 -0.52
CA ALA A 75 -12.14 -9.01 0.26
C ALA A 75 -11.13 -8.94 1.42
N ALA A 76 -10.19 -7.99 1.40
CA ALA A 76 -9.14 -7.90 2.42
C ALA A 76 -9.67 -7.35 3.76
N ASP A 77 -9.03 -7.73 4.86
CA ASP A 77 -9.21 -7.13 6.19
C ASP A 77 -8.03 -6.20 6.55
N GLY A 78 -6.93 -6.27 5.79
CA GLY A 78 -5.72 -5.51 6.03
C GLY A 78 -4.93 -5.27 4.74
N LEU A 79 -4.23 -4.15 4.69
CA LEU A 79 -3.36 -3.75 3.58
C LEU A 79 -1.92 -3.66 4.04
N ILE A 80 -1.01 -4.25 3.28
CA ILE A 80 0.43 -4.06 3.49
C ILE A 80 1.07 -3.67 2.17
N PHE A 81 1.74 -2.52 2.15
CA PHE A 81 2.43 -2.02 0.97
C PHE A 81 3.93 -2.23 1.11
N VAL A 82 4.57 -2.82 0.10
CA VAL A 82 6.02 -3.04 0.03
C VAL A 82 6.58 -2.34 -1.19
N PHE A 83 7.38 -1.28 -0.98
CA PHE A 83 7.87 -0.44 -2.07
C PHE A 83 9.06 0.43 -1.67
N PRO A 84 9.98 0.77 -2.60
CA PRO A 84 10.98 1.81 -2.36
C PRO A 84 10.34 3.20 -2.49
N GLN A 85 10.83 4.18 -1.72
CA GLN A 85 10.45 5.58 -1.90
C GLN A 85 11.27 6.18 -3.02
N TRP A 86 10.61 6.58 -4.10
CA TRP A 86 11.22 7.29 -5.22
C TRP A 86 10.73 8.72 -5.24
N TRP A 87 11.66 9.68 -5.32
CA TRP A 87 11.35 11.11 -5.24
C TRP A 87 10.50 11.48 -4.02
N PHE A 88 10.84 10.92 -2.85
CA PHE A 88 10.11 11.09 -1.59
C PHE A 88 8.61 10.73 -1.69
N ASN A 89 8.26 9.83 -2.61
CA ASN A 89 6.90 9.43 -2.89
C ASN A 89 6.82 7.93 -3.26
N PHE A 90 5.64 7.47 -3.62
CA PHE A 90 5.40 6.13 -4.16
C PHE A 90 6.07 5.96 -5.54
N PRO A 91 6.46 4.74 -5.92
CA PRO A 91 6.67 4.40 -7.32
C PRO A 91 5.44 4.76 -8.14
N ALA A 92 5.64 5.21 -9.39
CA ALA A 92 4.54 5.62 -10.26
C ALA A 92 3.47 4.52 -10.39
N ILE A 93 3.89 3.25 -10.43
CA ILE A 93 2.95 2.11 -10.52
C ILE A 93 2.01 2.03 -9.31
N LEU A 94 2.54 2.28 -8.11
CA LEU A 94 1.76 2.26 -6.87
C LEU A 94 0.90 3.51 -6.73
N LYS A 95 1.37 4.66 -7.21
CA LYS A 95 0.54 5.87 -7.28
C LYS A 95 -0.65 5.66 -8.22
N GLY A 96 -0.44 5.05 -9.38
CA GLY A 96 -1.50 4.68 -10.31
C GLY A 96 -2.48 3.64 -9.74
N PHE A 97 -1.99 2.72 -8.90
CA PHE A 97 -2.86 1.81 -8.16
C PHE A 97 -3.84 2.58 -7.27
N PHE A 98 -3.36 3.58 -6.52
CA PHE A 98 -4.27 4.43 -5.75
C PHE A 98 -5.22 5.21 -6.67
N ASP A 99 -4.75 5.76 -7.79
CA ASP A 99 -5.58 6.58 -8.68
C ASP A 99 -6.72 5.80 -9.34
N ARG A 100 -6.47 4.55 -9.74
CA ARG A 100 -7.43 3.72 -10.47
C ARG A 100 -8.29 2.85 -9.55
N VAL A 101 -7.74 2.37 -8.43
CA VAL A 101 -8.43 1.41 -7.56
C VAL A 101 -9.15 2.09 -6.39
N PHE A 102 -8.63 3.20 -5.85
CA PHE A 102 -9.29 3.95 -4.77
C PHE A 102 -10.32 4.94 -5.32
N ALA A 103 -11.21 4.42 -6.17
CA ALA A 103 -12.18 5.19 -6.92
C ALA A 103 -13.54 5.35 -6.19
N PRO A 104 -14.44 6.22 -6.67
CA PRO A 104 -15.81 6.31 -6.18
C PRO A 104 -16.54 4.96 -6.25
N GLY A 105 -17.32 4.61 -5.23
CA GLY A 105 -17.98 3.31 -5.10
C GLY A 105 -17.05 2.15 -4.68
N VAL A 106 -15.74 2.42 -4.56
CA VAL A 106 -14.75 1.46 -4.02
C VAL A 106 -14.18 1.96 -2.70
N ALA A 107 -13.42 3.06 -2.73
CA ALA A 107 -12.76 3.57 -1.53
C ALA A 107 -13.65 4.56 -0.76
N PHE A 108 -14.49 5.29 -1.48
CA PHE A 108 -15.41 6.26 -0.92
C PHE A 108 -16.68 6.40 -1.75
N SER A 109 -17.70 6.97 -1.15
CA SER A 109 -18.87 7.52 -1.84
C SER A 109 -19.12 8.95 -1.37
N HIS A 110 -20.15 9.59 -1.91
CA HIS A 110 -20.68 10.84 -1.35
C HIS A 110 -21.91 10.53 -0.49
N ASP A 111 -22.21 11.40 0.46
CA ASP A 111 -23.48 11.36 1.18
C ASP A 111 -24.66 11.73 0.27
N ALA A 112 -25.90 11.55 0.74
CA ALA A 112 -27.10 11.83 -0.04
C ALA A 112 -27.21 13.30 -0.47
N ALA A 113 -26.54 14.21 0.23
CA ALA A 113 -26.44 15.63 -0.13
C ALA A 113 -25.31 15.93 -1.13
N GLY A 114 -24.52 14.92 -1.53
CA GLY A 114 -23.45 15.01 -2.53
C GLY A 114 -22.17 15.70 -2.05
N GLY A 115 -22.12 16.20 -0.82
CA GLY A 115 -21.06 17.08 -0.35
C GLY A 115 -19.97 16.39 0.45
N ARG A 116 -20.30 15.31 1.19
CA ARG A 116 -19.36 14.68 2.12
C ARG A 116 -18.86 13.34 1.63
N ILE A 117 -17.55 13.17 1.63
CA ILE A 117 -16.88 11.89 1.39
C ILE A 117 -17.20 10.92 2.53
N VAL A 118 -17.73 9.75 2.18
CA VAL A 118 -18.03 8.64 3.10
C VAL A 118 -17.06 7.49 2.80
N PRO A 119 -16.19 7.11 3.75
CA PRO A 119 -15.29 5.96 3.62
C PRO A 119 -16.04 4.64 3.37
N GLN A 120 -15.55 3.84 2.41
CA GLN A 120 -16.17 2.55 2.05
C GLN A 120 -15.29 1.33 2.38
N LEU A 121 -13.98 1.50 2.62
CA LEU A 121 -13.06 0.39 2.98
C LEU A 121 -13.07 0.12 4.50
N THR A 122 -14.25 0.11 5.11
CA THR A 122 -14.42 -0.02 6.56
C THR A 122 -14.10 -1.41 7.11
N ASN A 123 -13.97 -2.41 6.23
CA ASN A 123 -13.40 -3.73 6.48
C ASN A 123 -11.89 -3.69 6.78
N ILE A 124 -11.16 -2.71 6.22
CA ILE A 124 -9.71 -2.62 6.39
C ILE A 124 -9.35 -2.09 7.77
N ARG A 125 -8.85 -2.98 8.63
CA ARG A 125 -8.48 -2.74 10.05
C ARG A 125 -6.98 -2.52 10.28
N LEU A 126 -6.16 -2.88 9.30
CA LEU A 126 -4.71 -2.74 9.35
C LEU A 126 -4.18 -2.12 8.06
N LEU A 127 -3.25 -1.16 8.17
CA LEU A 127 -2.54 -0.59 7.03
C LEU A 127 -1.06 -0.42 7.39
N TYR A 128 -0.22 -1.32 6.89
CA TYR A 128 1.21 -1.26 7.10
C TYR A 128 1.94 -0.86 5.82
N ALA A 129 3.08 -0.17 5.97
CA ALA A 129 4.01 0.09 4.88
C ALA A 129 5.41 -0.36 5.25
N LEU A 130 6.01 -1.20 4.42
CA LEU A 130 7.37 -1.71 4.55
C LEU A 130 8.17 -1.11 3.39
N THR A 131 9.01 -0.13 3.68
CA THR A 131 9.59 0.71 2.62
C THR A 131 11.08 0.92 2.81
N THR A 132 11.75 1.27 1.72
CA THR A 132 13.17 1.62 1.73
C THR A 132 13.39 2.97 1.07
N THR A 133 14.46 3.66 1.42
CA THR A 133 14.85 4.92 0.80
C THR A 133 16.36 5.06 0.83
N GLY A 134 16.93 5.59 -0.27
CA GLY A 134 18.35 5.92 -0.34
C GLY A 134 18.75 7.09 0.58
N SER A 135 17.77 7.93 0.95
CA SER A 135 18.01 9.10 1.79
C SER A 135 18.22 8.76 3.27
N PRO A 136 19.02 9.57 4.00
CA PRO A 136 19.16 9.44 5.45
C PRO A 136 17.86 9.81 6.17
N TRP A 137 17.66 9.23 7.36
CA TRP A 137 16.42 9.41 8.12
C TRP A 137 16.09 10.87 8.45
N TRP A 138 17.09 11.70 8.74
CA TRP A 138 16.87 13.10 9.13
C TRP A 138 16.34 13.92 7.95
N LEU A 139 16.79 13.63 6.73
CA LEU A 139 16.33 14.32 5.52
C LEU A 139 14.87 13.96 5.25
N VAL A 140 14.53 12.68 5.30
CA VAL A 140 13.16 12.19 5.08
C VAL A 140 12.21 12.72 6.15
N ARG A 141 12.61 12.66 7.42
CA ARG A 141 11.74 12.95 8.56
C ARG A 141 11.67 14.43 8.93
N LEU A 142 12.81 15.09 9.05
CA LEU A 142 12.88 16.46 9.57
C LEU A 142 12.72 17.49 8.45
N TYR A 143 13.46 17.32 7.34
CA TYR A 143 13.42 18.29 6.24
C TYR A 143 12.17 18.08 5.35
N MET A 144 11.96 16.86 4.85
CA MET A 144 10.82 16.55 3.97
C MET A 144 9.51 16.30 4.74
N GLY A 145 9.59 16.04 6.05
CA GLY A 145 8.42 15.88 6.90
C GLY A 145 7.68 14.54 6.77
N ASP A 146 8.34 13.44 6.41
CA ASP A 146 7.72 12.12 6.18
C ASP A 146 6.55 12.15 5.16
N PRO A 147 6.75 12.61 3.91
CA PRO A 147 5.68 12.79 2.94
C PRO A 147 4.87 11.50 2.68
N VAL A 148 5.55 10.37 2.42
CA VAL A 148 4.92 9.05 2.24
C VAL A 148 4.08 8.65 3.46
N ARG A 149 4.58 8.88 4.68
CA ARG A 149 3.84 8.57 5.92
C ARG A 149 2.57 9.39 6.02
N ARG A 150 2.64 10.68 5.69
CA ARG A 150 1.48 11.59 5.72
C ARG A 150 0.46 11.18 4.68
N LEU A 151 0.87 10.88 3.45
CA LEU A 151 -0.01 10.41 2.38
C LEU A 151 -0.75 9.12 2.79
N LEU A 152 -0.04 8.13 3.30
CA LEU A 152 -0.67 6.88 3.74
C LEU A 152 -1.54 7.06 4.98
N LYS A 153 -1.06 7.74 6.03
CA LYS A 153 -1.77 7.85 7.31
C LYS A 153 -2.93 8.84 7.29
N ARG A 154 -2.84 9.92 6.51
CA ARG A 154 -3.88 10.97 6.47
C ARG A 154 -4.72 10.90 5.22
N GLY A 155 -4.13 10.54 4.08
CA GLY A 155 -4.85 10.39 2.81
C GLY A 155 -5.53 9.03 2.71
N ILE A 156 -4.75 7.95 2.66
CA ILE A 156 -5.27 6.61 2.36
C ILE A 156 -6.04 6.01 3.54
N ALA A 157 -5.47 6.03 4.74
CA ALA A 157 -6.08 5.47 5.94
C ALA A 157 -7.41 6.13 6.33
N ALA A 158 -7.68 7.36 5.89
CA ALA A 158 -8.94 8.05 6.15
C ALA A 158 -10.14 7.37 5.46
N PHE A 159 -9.90 6.58 4.40
CA PHE A 159 -10.91 5.82 3.68
C PHE A 159 -11.15 4.41 4.26
N CYS A 160 -10.37 4.02 5.28
CA CYS A 160 -10.42 2.71 5.92
C CYS A 160 -11.24 2.73 7.23
N SER A 161 -11.21 1.63 7.99
CA SER A 161 -11.91 1.54 9.28
C SER A 161 -11.48 2.62 10.29
N LYS A 162 -12.43 3.05 11.13
CA LYS A 162 -12.11 3.89 12.30
C LYS A 162 -11.23 3.08 13.27
N GLY A 163 -10.16 3.69 13.75
CA GLY A 163 -9.21 3.03 14.65
C GLY A 163 -8.22 2.10 13.96
N LEU A 164 -8.11 2.18 12.62
CA LEU A 164 -7.11 1.47 11.81
C LEU A 164 -5.73 1.42 12.47
N ASN A 165 -5.17 0.22 12.59
CA ASN A 165 -3.80 0.04 13.04
C ASN A 165 -2.82 0.39 11.92
N PHE A 166 -2.26 1.61 11.98
CA PHE A 166 -1.26 2.08 11.04
C PHE A 166 0.17 1.85 11.56
N ARG A 167 1.03 1.24 10.73
CA ARG A 167 2.49 1.16 10.97
C ARG A 167 3.26 1.43 9.69
N MET A 168 4.44 2.01 9.83
CA MET A 168 5.37 2.20 8.71
C MET A 168 6.77 1.89 9.21
N LEU A 169 7.43 0.94 8.55
CA LEU A 169 8.79 0.53 8.83
C LEU A 169 9.64 0.88 7.61
N SER A 170 10.56 1.82 7.79
CA SER A 170 11.44 2.31 6.72
C SER A 170 12.89 1.91 6.95
N LEU A 171 13.55 1.37 5.93
CA LEU A 171 15.01 1.28 5.88
C LEU A 171 15.58 2.52 5.17
N HIS A 172 16.30 3.34 5.92
CA HIS A 172 16.99 4.53 5.40
C HIS A 172 18.44 4.20 5.01
N ASP A 173 19.03 5.07 4.21
CA ASP A 173 20.39 4.89 3.66
C ASP A 173 20.54 3.54 2.95
N MET A 174 19.54 3.18 2.13
CA MET A 174 19.48 1.88 1.45
C MET A 174 20.67 1.67 0.51
N ASP A 175 21.12 2.73 -0.16
CA ASP A 175 22.23 2.70 -1.12
C ASP A 175 23.58 2.32 -0.46
N ARG A 176 23.66 2.45 0.87
CA ARG A 176 24.83 2.11 1.69
C ARG A 176 24.54 0.99 2.70
N ALA A 177 23.40 0.30 2.55
CA ALA A 177 22.99 -0.71 3.51
C ALA A 177 23.82 -1.99 3.38
N THR A 178 24.52 -2.35 4.46
CA THR A 178 25.24 -3.62 4.54
C THR A 178 24.28 -4.81 4.65
N ASP A 179 24.77 -6.02 4.37
CA ASP A 179 24.01 -7.27 4.54
C ASP A 179 23.50 -7.46 5.97
N ALA A 180 24.32 -7.09 6.96
CA ALA A 180 23.91 -7.10 8.35
C ALA A 180 22.71 -6.17 8.59
N LYS A 181 22.73 -4.94 8.05
CA LYS A 181 21.63 -3.98 8.16
C LYS A 181 20.36 -4.47 7.44
N ARG A 182 20.53 -5.06 6.25
CA ARG A 182 19.43 -5.66 5.47
C ARG A 182 18.78 -6.82 6.22
N ARG A 183 19.57 -7.77 6.75
CA ARG A 183 19.07 -8.90 7.57
C ARG A 183 18.35 -8.42 8.83
N ALA A 184 18.96 -7.50 9.58
CA ALA A 184 18.32 -6.92 10.77
C ALA A 184 16.98 -6.23 10.44
N HIS A 185 16.86 -5.62 9.27
CA HIS A 185 15.59 -5.05 8.82
C HIS A 185 14.54 -6.14 8.52
N LEU A 186 14.93 -7.23 7.85
CA LEU A 186 14.03 -8.38 7.62
C LEU A 186 13.55 -9.00 8.95
N ASP A 187 14.41 -9.09 9.96
CA ASP A 187 14.01 -9.58 11.28
C ASP A 187 13.01 -8.64 11.97
N ARG A 188 13.18 -7.33 11.81
CA ARG A 188 12.20 -6.34 12.28
C ARG A 188 10.86 -6.48 11.56
N VAL A 189 10.86 -6.74 10.25
CA VAL A 189 9.65 -7.03 9.46
C VAL A 189 8.96 -8.28 10.03
N ARG A 190 9.70 -9.39 10.18
CA ARG A 190 9.17 -10.65 10.71
C ARG A 190 8.54 -10.47 12.09
N LYS A 191 9.26 -9.80 13.01
CA LYS A 191 8.78 -9.54 14.38
C LYS A 191 7.52 -8.65 14.39
N LEU A 192 7.48 -7.62 13.54
CA LEU A 192 6.32 -6.74 13.43
C LEU A 192 5.06 -7.50 12.97
N LEU A 193 5.22 -8.37 11.97
CA LEU A 193 4.10 -9.05 11.33
C LEU A 193 3.62 -10.27 12.13
N SER A 194 4.53 -10.98 12.79
CA SER A 194 4.17 -12.10 13.67
C SER A 194 3.33 -11.66 14.88
N ALA A 195 3.35 -10.37 15.22
CA ALA A 195 2.57 -9.78 16.30
C ALA A 195 1.14 -9.36 15.88
N ILE A 196 0.79 -9.49 14.60
CA ILE A 196 -0.59 -9.29 14.13
C ILE A 196 -1.44 -10.48 14.64
N ARG A 197 -2.64 -10.16 15.13
CA ARG A 197 -3.63 -11.13 15.62
C ARG A 197 -4.81 -11.17 14.66
#